data_AF-A0A7S3SDT5-F1
#
_entry.id   AF-A0A7S3SDT5-F1
#
_cell.length_a   1.000
_cell.length_b   1.000
_cell.length_c   1.000
_cell.angle_alpha   90.00
_cell.angle_beta   90.00
_cell.angle_gamma   90.00
#
_symmetry.space_group_name_H-M   'P 1'
#
loop_
_entity.id
_entity.type
_entity.pdbx_description
1 polymer ?
#
loop_
_entity_poly.entity_id
_entity_poly.type
_entity_poly.pdbx_seq_one_letter_code
_entity_poly.pdbx_strand_id
1 'polypeptide(L)'
;RVQPVASRFRREVDDVKALLEAELMRRTTLSVNDTIVVGGTGVDDSDGGAEGYAIRVLALEPEGAVSLIDTDLEVEIAPSLEEEEALAAARAAEQRAAEVAEAARAAAAAAQVKAAEEAAAQQEA
;
A
#
# COMPACT_ATOMS: atom_id res chain seq x y z
N ARG A 1 -10.75 10.48 6.93
CA ARG A 1 -9.42 10.08 6.38
C ARG A 1 -9.58 9.10 5.23
N VAL A 2 -8.91 9.32 4.10
CA VAL A 2 -8.98 8.48 2.90
C VAL A 2 -7.60 8.09 2.39
N GLN A 3 -7.52 6.98 1.66
CA GLN A 3 -6.29 6.43 1.08
C GLN A 3 -6.48 6.14 -0.41
N PRO A 4 -5.74 6.80 -1.31
CA PRO A 4 -5.77 6.45 -2.72
C PRO A 4 -5.13 5.09 -2.96
N VAL A 5 -5.68 4.29 -3.86
CA VAL A 5 -5.08 3.01 -4.24
C VAL A 5 -3.86 3.26 -5.14
N ALA A 6 -4.02 4.13 -6.13
CA ALA A 6 -2.99 4.41 -7.12
C ALA A 6 -2.03 5.52 -6.66
N SER A 7 -0.73 5.31 -6.84
CA SER A 7 0.33 6.27 -6.49
C SER A 7 0.32 7.52 -7.39
N ARG A 8 -0.20 7.38 -8.62
CA ARG A 8 -0.36 8.47 -9.58
C ARG A 8 -1.40 9.51 -9.16
N PHE A 9 -2.36 9.12 -8.29
CA PHE A 9 -3.47 9.97 -7.85
C PHE A 9 -3.01 11.32 -7.29
N ARG A 10 -1.97 11.33 -6.44
CA ARG A 10 -1.44 12.58 -5.84
C ARG A 10 -0.72 13.49 -6.84
N ARG A 11 -0.33 12.97 -8.01
CA ARG A 11 0.37 13.74 -9.06
C ARG A 11 -0.61 14.30 -10.09
N GLU A 12 -1.71 13.60 -10.31
CA GLU A 12 -2.69 13.91 -11.35
C GLU A 12 -3.93 14.64 -10.82
N VAL A 13 -4.18 14.60 -9.50
CA VAL A 13 -5.30 15.28 -8.86
C VAL A 13 -4.80 16.39 -7.95
N ASP A 14 -4.95 17.63 -8.42
CA ASP A 14 -4.59 18.84 -7.66
C ASP A 14 -5.59 19.13 -6.53
N ASP A 15 -6.90 19.00 -6.81
CA ASP A 15 -7.98 19.29 -5.85
C ASP A 15 -8.79 18.03 -5.52
N VAL A 16 -8.22 17.23 -4.62
CA VAL A 16 -8.85 15.99 -4.14
C VAL A 16 -10.13 16.29 -3.36
N LYS A 17 -10.20 17.42 -2.65
CA LYS A 17 -11.38 17.80 -1.89
C LYS A 17 -12.55 18.05 -2.83
N ALA A 18 -12.38 18.90 -3.82
CA ALA A 18 -13.42 19.20 -4.79
C ALA A 18 -13.85 17.95 -5.58
N LEU A 19 -12.91 17.07 -5.93
CA LEU A 19 -13.21 15.82 -6.63
C LEU A 19 -14.03 14.86 -5.74
N LEU A 20 -13.67 14.73 -4.46
CA LEU A 20 -14.43 13.93 -3.51
C LEU A 20 -15.83 14.55 -3.32
N GLU A 21 -15.92 15.85 -3.07
CA GLU A 21 -17.19 16.55 -2.86
C GLU A 21 -18.12 16.41 -4.06
N ALA A 22 -17.61 16.54 -5.29
CA ALA A 22 -18.39 16.36 -6.51
C ALA A 22 -18.96 14.94 -6.62
N GLU A 23 -18.18 13.92 -6.23
CA GLU A 23 -18.61 12.53 -6.31
C GLU A 23 -19.49 12.10 -5.12
N LEU A 24 -19.31 12.76 -3.98
CA LEU A 24 -20.16 12.61 -2.79
C LEU A 24 -21.48 13.36 -2.92
N MET A 25 -21.57 14.42 -3.74
CA MET A 25 -22.88 14.96 -4.14
C MET A 25 -23.74 13.92 -4.89
N ARG A 26 -23.10 12.93 -5.56
CA ARG A 26 -23.80 11.82 -6.22
C ARG A 26 -24.08 10.65 -5.28
N ARG A 27 -23.30 10.49 -4.20
CA ARG A 27 -23.38 9.39 -3.23
C ARG A 27 -23.81 9.91 -1.87
N THR A 28 -25.03 9.59 -1.45
CA THR A 28 -25.64 10.12 -0.23
C THR A 28 -25.05 9.57 1.08
N THR A 29 -24.21 8.54 1.02
CA THR A 29 -23.61 7.87 2.19
C THR A 29 -22.16 7.45 1.93
N LEU A 30 -21.38 7.42 3.00
CA LEU A 30 -20.00 6.91 3.00
C LEU A 30 -19.78 6.04 4.25
N SER A 31 -19.09 4.91 4.08
CA SER A 31 -18.82 3.94 5.15
C SER A 31 -17.33 3.67 5.29
N VAL A 32 -16.89 3.32 6.50
CA VAL A 32 -15.51 2.90 6.76
C VAL A 32 -15.20 1.60 5.97
N ASN A 33 -14.01 1.52 5.39
CA ASN A 33 -13.56 0.47 4.45
C ASN A 33 -14.27 0.43 3.09
N ASP A 34 -15.15 1.39 2.80
CA ASP A 34 -15.73 1.49 1.46
C ASP A 34 -14.66 1.96 0.45
N THR A 35 -14.79 1.48 -0.79
CA THR A 35 -13.92 1.90 -1.90
C THR A 35 -14.74 2.68 -2.91
N ILE A 36 -14.40 3.95 -3.05
CA ILE A 36 -15.05 4.87 -3.98
C ILE A 36 -14.17 5.08 -5.20
N VAL A 37 -14.77 5.18 -6.39
CA VAL A 37 -14.07 5.50 -7.63
C VAL A 37 -14.44 6.93 -7.99
N VAL A 38 -13.44 7.80 -8.11
CA VAL A 38 -13.63 9.22 -8.42
C VAL A 38 -13.02 9.57 -9.78
N GLY A 39 -13.64 10.49 -10.51
CA GLY A 39 -13.09 10.99 -11.78
C GLY A 39 -13.54 10.25 -13.04
N GLY A 40 -14.53 9.36 -12.94
CA GLY A 40 -15.19 8.74 -14.10
C GLY A 40 -16.54 9.41 -14.38
N THR A 41 -16.56 10.63 -14.90
CA THR A 41 -17.81 11.26 -15.32
C THR A 41 -18.27 10.66 -16.64
N GLY A 42 -19.12 9.64 -16.59
CA GLY A 42 -19.85 9.16 -17.74
C GLY A 42 -20.87 10.17 -18.23
N VAL A 43 -20.43 11.11 -19.08
CA VAL A 43 -21.17 11.69 -20.21
C VAL A 43 -20.11 12.02 -21.28
N ASP A 44 -20.17 11.31 -22.40
CA ASP A 44 -19.29 11.42 -23.59
C ASP A 44 -17.99 10.56 -23.58
N ASP A 45 -18.16 9.25 -23.80
CA ASP A 45 -17.10 8.29 -24.13
C ASP A 45 -16.66 8.47 -25.60
N SER A 46 -16.13 9.64 -25.95
CA SER A 46 -15.60 9.90 -27.31
C SER A 46 -14.25 10.60 -27.34
N ASP A 47 -13.68 10.96 -26.20
CA ASP A 47 -12.30 11.43 -26.10
C ASP A 47 -11.62 10.73 -24.91
N GLY A 48 -10.79 9.74 -25.21
CA GLY A 48 -10.22 8.85 -24.20
C GLY A 48 -9.40 9.60 -23.16
N GLY A 49 -9.73 9.43 -21.87
CA GLY A 49 -8.79 9.74 -20.80
C GLY A 49 -9.38 10.30 -19.52
N ALA A 50 -10.13 9.48 -18.77
CA ALA A 50 -10.17 9.60 -17.32
C ALA A 50 -10.52 8.23 -16.73
N GLU A 51 -9.52 7.37 -16.59
CA GLU A 51 -9.67 6.16 -15.78
C GLU A 51 -9.98 6.61 -14.34
N GLY A 52 -11.15 6.24 -13.81
CA GLY A 52 -11.52 6.62 -12.45
C GLY A 52 -10.49 6.10 -11.43
N TYR A 53 -10.16 6.93 -10.44
CA TYR A 53 -9.23 6.58 -9.38
C TYR A 53 -9.96 5.96 -8.19
N ALA A 54 -9.50 4.80 -7.74
CA ALA A 54 -10.02 4.16 -6.54
C ALA A 54 -9.42 4.79 -5.27
N ILE A 55 -10.29 5.14 -4.32
CA ILE A 55 -9.96 5.70 -3.01
C ILE A 55 -10.67 4.87 -1.94
N ARG A 56 -9.92 4.41 -0.94
CA ARG A 56 -10.43 3.67 0.22
C ARG A 56 -10.68 4.61 1.39
N VAL A 57 -11.81 4.46 2.06
CA VAL A 57 -12.14 5.21 3.28
C VAL A 57 -11.52 4.49 4.47
N LEU A 58 -10.59 5.15 5.16
CA LEU A 58 -9.92 4.57 6.34
C LEU A 58 -10.66 4.86 7.63
N ALA A 59 -11.18 6.09 7.78
CA ALA A 59 -11.86 6.52 9.00
C ALA A 59 -12.82 7.67 8.71
N LEU A 60 -13.91 7.73 9.45
CA LEU A 60 -14.93 8.77 9.41
C LEU A 60 -15.22 9.26 10.82
N GLU A 61 -15.46 10.57 10.93
CA GLU A 61 -15.90 11.23 12.15
C GLU A 61 -17.13 12.09 11.84
N PRO A 62 -18.27 11.91 12.53
CA PRO A 62 -18.53 10.92 13.58
C PRO A 62 -18.50 9.47 13.07
N GLU A 63 -18.18 8.53 13.96
CA GLU A 63 -17.95 7.12 13.64
C GLU A 63 -19.19 6.46 13.01
N GLY A 64 -19.01 5.70 11.93
CA GLY A 64 -20.07 4.90 11.30
C GLY A 64 -20.38 5.30 9.87
N ALA A 65 -21.68 5.47 9.56
CA ALA A 65 -22.16 5.92 8.25
C ALA A 65 -22.70 7.35 8.37
N VAL A 66 -22.10 8.28 7.64
CA VAL A 66 -22.46 9.71 7.69
C VAL A 66 -23.26 10.06 6.44
N SER A 67 -24.35 10.82 6.63
CA SER A 67 -25.06 11.46 5.51
C SER A 67 -24.34 12.76 5.16
N LEU A 68 -24.02 12.92 3.88
CA LEU A 68 -23.16 13.98 3.37
C LEU A 68 -23.93 15.14 2.73
N ILE A 69 -25.23 15.24 3.01
CA ILE A 69 -26.08 16.30 2.46
C ILE A 69 -25.85 17.58 3.29
N ASP A 70 -25.37 18.65 2.62
CA ASP A 70 -25.08 19.96 3.21
C ASP A 70 -24.05 19.94 4.36
N THR A 71 -23.09 19.01 4.31
CA THR A 71 -22.02 18.90 5.31
C THR A 71 -20.67 19.29 4.70
N ASP A 72 -19.95 20.22 5.33
CA ASP A 72 -18.57 20.52 4.97
C ASP A 72 -17.66 19.32 5.28
N LEU A 73 -16.86 18.87 4.29
CA LEU A 73 -15.97 17.74 4.44
C LEU A 73 -14.52 18.20 4.66
N GLU A 74 -13.87 17.65 5.68
CA GLU A 74 -12.42 17.74 5.86
C GLU A 74 -11.76 16.41 5.46
N VAL A 75 -10.82 16.48 4.53
CA VAL A 75 -10.21 15.28 3.91
C VAL A 75 -8.73 15.20 4.24
N GLU A 76 -8.38 14.26 5.11
CA GLU A 76 -6.98 13.85 5.30
C GLU A 76 -6.62 12.71 4.33
N ILE A 77 -5.57 12.91 3.53
CA ILE A 77 -5.10 11.96 2.51
C ILE A 77 -3.89 11.18 3.04
N ALA A 78 -4.06 9.87 3.23
CA ALA A 78 -3.00 8.93 3.58
C ALA A 78 -2.09 8.62 2.36
N PRO A 79 -0.86 8.09 2.56
CA PRO A 79 -0.02 7.58 1.46
C PRO A 79 -0.73 6.48 0.68
N SER A 80 -0.40 6.29 -0.61
CA SER A 80 -1.13 5.33 -1.46
C SER A 80 -0.97 3.90 -0.96
N LEU A 81 -1.94 3.04 -1.27
CA LEU A 81 -1.87 1.62 -0.93
C LEU A 81 -0.65 0.96 -1.60
N GLU A 82 -0.42 1.26 -2.88
CA GLU A 82 0.75 0.77 -3.62
C GLU A 82 2.09 1.17 -2.95
N GLU A 83 2.21 2.41 -2.47
CA GLU A 83 3.42 2.85 -1.76
C GLU A 83 3.60 2.10 -0.43
N GLU A 84 2.51 1.86 0.30
CA GLU A 84 2.53 1.10 1.56
C GLU A 84 2.91 -0.37 1.34
N GLU A 85 2.33 -1.01 0.32
CA GLU A 85 2.63 -2.38 -0.07
C GLU A 85 4.06 -2.54 -0.58
N ALA A 86 4.56 -1.59 -1.38
CA ALA A 86 5.94 -1.59 -1.85
C ALA A 86 6.93 -1.47 -0.68
N LEU A 87 6.65 -0.63 0.30
CA LEU A 87 7.47 -0.48 1.50
C LEU A 87 7.43 -1.74 2.39
N ALA A 88 6.25 -2.37 2.51
CA ALA A 88 6.11 -3.64 3.22
C ALA A 88 6.87 -4.77 2.52
N ALA A 89 6.79 -4.87 1.20
CA ALA A 89 7.49 -5.85 0.39
C ALA A 89 9.02 -5.67 0.47
N ALA A 90 9.52 -4.43 0.42
CA ALA A 90 10.93 -4.14 0.57
C ALA A 90 11.47 -4.60 1.93
N ARG A 91 10.74 -4.33 3.03
CA ARG A 91 11.11 -4.82 4.37
C ARG A 91 11.09 -6.34 4.46
N ALA A 92 10.09 -6.99 3.87
CA ALA A 92 10.02 -8.45 3.84
C ALA A 92 11.18 -9.08 3.03
N ALA A 93 11.58 -8.45 1.93
CA ALA A 93 12.72 -8.89 1.13
C ALA A 93 14.05 -8.75 1.88
N GLU A 94 14.23 -7.64 2.62
CA GLU A 94 15.41 -7.42 3.45
C GLU A 94 15.52 -8.47 4.57
N GLN A 95 14.41 -8.77 5.25
CA GLN A 95 14.37 -9.82 6.27
C GLN A 95 14.75 -11.19 5.70
N ARG A 96 14.18 -11.57 4.56
CA ARG A 96 14.53 -12.84 3.89
C ARG A 96 16.00 -12.88 3.47
N ALA A 97 16.54 -11.78 2.97
CA ALA A 97 17.95 -11.69 2.60
C ALA A 97 18.87 -11.86 3.82
N ALA A 98 18.50 -11.27 4.97
CA ALA A 98 19.22 -11.44 6.22
C ALA A 98 19.18 -12.89 6.72
N GLU A 99 18.01 -13.54 6.69
CA GLU A 99 17.85 -14.95 7.08
C GLU A 99 18.69 -15.88 6.20
N VAL A 100 18.69 -15.67 4.88
CA VAL A 100 19.50 -16.46 3.94
C VAL A 100 20.99 -16.24 4.19
N ALA A 101 21.42 -15.00 4.46
CA ALA A 101 22.81 -14.69 4.74
C ALA A 101 23.29 -15.31 6.07
N GLU A 102 22.42 -15.34 7.09
CA GLU A 102 22.72 -15.98 8.38
C GLU A 102 22.82 -17.51 8.22
N ALA A 103 21.86 -18.13 7.53
CA ALA A 103 21.90 -19.56 7.24
C ALA A 103 23.14 -19.97 6.44
N ALA A 104 23.55 -19.16 5.45
CA ALA A 104 24.76 -19.39 4.67
C ALA A 104 26.04 -19.29 5.54
N ARG A 105 26.11 -18.33 6.47
CA ARG A 105 27.24 -18.22 7.41
C ARG A 105 27.31 -19.40 8.37
N ALA A 106 26.16 -19.83 8.90
CA ALA A 106 26.09 -21.01 9.78
C ALA A 106 26.54 -22.29 9.06
N ALA A 107 26.11 -22.49 7.81
CA ALA A 107 26.52 -23.63 7.00
C ALA A 107 28.03 -23.61 6.67
N ALA A 108 28.58 -22.43 6.34
CA ALA A 108 30.01 -22.27 6.08
C ALA A 108 30.87 -22.50 7.34
N ALA A 109 30.39 -22.07 8.51
CA ALA A 109 31.06 -22.33 9.79
C ALA A 109 31.05 -23.84 10.13
N ALA A 110 29.90 -24.51 9.97
CA ALA A 110 29.80 -25.95 10.20
C ALA A 110 30.68 -26.77 9.23
N ALA A 111 30.77 -26.35 7.96
CA ALA A 111 31.66 -26.97 6.98
C ALA A 111 33.14 -26.82 7.35
N GLN A 112 33.55 -25.66 7.87
CA GLN A 112 34.93 -25.44 8.32
C GLN A 112 35.28 -26.27 9.56
N VAL A 113 34.36 -26.40 10.52
CA VAL A 113 34.56 -27.26 11.69
C VAL A 113 34.76 -28.71 11.26
N LYS A 114 33.87 -29.22 10.40
CA LYS A 114 33.94 -30.60 9.91
C LYS A 114 35.23 -30.87 9.12
N ALA A 115 35.65 -29.94 8.27
CA ALA A 115 36.89 -30.06 7.51
C ALA A 115 38.14 -30.02 8.42
N ALA A 116 38.11 -29.23 9.49
CA ALA A 116 39.20 -29.19 10.48
C ALA A 116 39.28 -30.50 11.29
N GLU A 117 38.14 -31.08 11.66
CA GLU A 117 38.08 -32.38 12.35
C GLU A 117 38.57 -33.53 11.46
N GLU A 118 38.18 -33.57 10.19
CA GLU A 118 38.64 -34.57 9.22
C GLU A 118 40.15 -34.47 8.93
N ALA A 119 40.70 -33.25 8.91
CA ALA A 119 42.14 -33.03 8.73
C ALA A 119 42.95 -33.43 9.97
N ALA A 120 42.43 -33.19 11.18
CA ALA A 120 43.07 -33.63 12.42
C ALA A 120 43.09 -35.17 12.53
N ALA A 121 41.98 -35.83 12.20
CA ALA A 121 41.88 -37.29 12.23
C ALA A 121 42.83 -38.00 11.24
N GLN A 122 43.20 -37.35 10.14
CA GLN A 122 44.17 -37.90 9.17
C GLN A 122 45.63 -37.70 9.59
N GLN A 123 45.93 -36.81 10.53
CA GLN A 123 47.30 -36.59 11.02
C GLN A 123 47.67 -37.50 12.21
N GLU A 124 46.68 -38.12 12.87
CA GLU A 124 46.88 -39.05 13.99
C GLU A 124 46.86 -40.55 13.59
N ALA A 125 46.65 -40.87 12.31
CA ALA A 125 46.66 -42.23 11.75
C ALA A 125 47.94 -42.55 10.98
#